data_AF-A0A3D3BXF4-F1
#
_entry.id   AF-A0A3D3BXF4-F1
#
_cell.length_a   1.000
_cell.length_b   1.000
_cell.length_c   1.000
_cell.angle_alpha   90.00
_cell.angle_beta   90.00
_cell.angle_gamma   90.00
#
_symmetry.space_group_name_H-M   'P 1'
#
loop_
_entity.id
_entity.type
_entity.pdbx_description
1 polymer ?
#
loop_
_entity_poly.entity_id
_entity_poly.type
_entity_poly.pdbx_seq_one_letter_code
_entity_poly.pdbx_strand_id
1 'polypeptide(L)'
;MLPISSLAHLAWEAFLQHACAHVRVAIHARESEFYYGLFEVSLGCGVKLLGQEQVGTLHTLSAAVLQGPAELNRKEWAAVGDAWDRIADLHKTLAAPALAVSANYPTVDSLCELAAIQFKAGEHRGSALPLPNYVKDHMDYR
;
A
#
# COMPACT_ATOMS: atom_id res chain seq x y z
N MET A 1 9.14 18.24 7.45
CA MET A 1 9.46 16.80 7.51
C MET A 1 8.44 16.07 6.66
N LEU A 2 8.80 14.94 6.03
CA LEU A 2 7.90 14.24 5.11
C LEU A 2 7.64 12.80 5.60
N PRO A 3 6.46 12.53 6.19
CA PRO A 3 6.10 11.16 6.56
C PRO A 3 5.79 10.34 5.31
N ILE A 4 6.40 9.16 5.18
CA ILE A 4 6.14 8.22 4.09
C ILE A 4 5.52 6.95 4.68
N SER A 5 4.41 6.50 4.11
CA SER A 5 3.79 5.22 4.48
C SER A 5 4.67 4.05 4.03
N SER A 6 4.78 3.03 4.87
CA SER A 6 5.43 1.77 4.49
C SER A 6 4.74 1.09 3.32
N LEU A 7 3.40 1.20 3.20
CA LEU A 7 2.67 0.66 2.05
C LEU A 7 3.01 1.42 0.76
N ALA A 8 3.08 2.76 0.84
CA ALA A 8 3.48 3.61 -0.27
C ALA A 8 4.92 3.32 -0.72
N HIS A 9 5.84 3.13 0.23
CA HIS A 9 7.22 2.77 -0.05
C HIS A 9 7.32 1.40 -0.74
N LEU A 10 6.54 0.41 -0.29
CA LEU A 10 6.51 -0.91 -0.92
C LEU A 10 5.92 -0.87 -2.34
N ALA A 11 4.90 -0.03 -2.58
CA ALA A 11 4.36 0.20 -3.91
C ALA A 11 5.42 0.83 -4.85
N TRP A 12 6.17 1.82 -4.35
CA TRP A 12 7.23 2.45 -5.12
C TRP A 12 8.38 1.49 -5.45
N GLU A 13 8.82 0.70 -4.48
CA GLU A 13 9.83 -0.34 -4.72
C GLU A 13 9.38 -1.34 -5.79
N ALA A 14 8.11 -1.78 -5.75
CA ALA A 14 7.57 -2.69 -6.75
C ALA A 14 7.58 -2.08 -8.16
N PHE A 15 7.29 -0.78 -8.27
CA PHE A 15 7.39 -0.06 -9.53
C PHE A 15 8.84 -0.04 -10.06
N LEU A 16 9.81 0.29 -9.21
CA LEU A 16 11.22 0.32 -9.63
C LEU A 16 11.70 -1.03 -10.17
N GLN A 17 11.23 -2.14 -9.58
CA GLN A 17 11.66 -3.49 -9.96
C GLN A 17 10.88 -4.08 -11.13
N HIS A 18 9.60 -3.73 -11.29
CA HIS A 18 8.69 -4.44 -12.19
C HIS A 18 7.88 -3.55 -13.14
N ALA A 19 8.06 -2.22 -13.09
CA ALA A 19 7.36 -1.25 -13.92
C ALA A 19 5.82 -1.35 -13.86
N CYS A 20 5.27 -1.74 -12.71
CA CYS A 20 3.81 -1.82 -12.52
C CYS A 20 3.18 -0.45 -12.23
N ALA A 21 2.09 -0.11 -12.92
CA ALA A 21 1.42 1.19 -12.76
C ALA A 21 0.42 1.22 -11.58
N HIS A 22 -0.21 0.08 -11.28
CA HIS A 22 -1.18 -0.05 -10.19
C HIS A 22 -0.76 -1.16 -9.25
N VAL A 23 -0.77 -0.88 -7.95
CA VAL A 23 -0.25 -1.79 -6.93
C VAL A 23 -1.25 -1.95 -5.79
N ARG A 24 -1.51 -3.21 -5.42
CA ARG A 24 -2.21 -3.60 -4.21
C ARG A 24 -1.19 -4.05 -3.20
N VAL A 25 -1.04 -3.28 -2.15
CA VAL A 25 -0.08 -3.58 -1.10
C VAL A 25 -0.82 -4.23 0.05
N ALA A 26 -0.36 -5.40 0.47
CA ALA A 26 -0.88 -6.11 1.62
C ALA A 26 0.28 -6.60 2.50
N ILE A 27 0.42 -6.05 3.70
CA ILE A 27 1.45 -6.43 4.67
C ILE A 27 0.79 -7.14 5.84
N HIS A 28 1.30 -8.30 6.20
CA HIS A 28 0.80 -9.08 7.34
C HIS A 28 0.93 -8.26 8.62
N ALA A 29 -0.15 -8.23 9.41
CA ALA A 29 -0.17 -7.55 10.69
C ALA A 29 -0.09 -8.58 11.84
N ARG A 30 -1.22 -8.85 12.50
CA ARG A 30 -1.33 -9.84 13.58
C ARG A 30 -2.42 -10.84 13.22
N GLU A 31 -2.25 -12.09 13.62
CA GLU A 31 -3.23 -13.16 13.34
C GLU A 31 -3.56 -13.21 11.83
N SER A 32 -4.83 -13.02 11.47
CA SER A 32 -5.35 -12.96 10.10
C SER A 32 -5.57 -11.53 9.59
N GLU A 33 -5.12 -10.51 10.32
CA GLU A 33 -5.17 -9.11 9.88
C GLU A 33 -4.00 -8.76 8.95
N PHE A 34 -4.24 -7.79 8.08
CA PHE A 34 -3.24 -7.20 7.21
C PHE A 34 -3.49 -5.71 7.04
N TYR A 35 -2.40 -4.95 6.89
CA TYR A 35 -2.43 -3.59 6.38
C TYR A 35 -2.65 -3.65 4.87
N TYR A 36 -3.56 -2.85 4.35
CA TYR A 36 -3.97 -2.86 2.97
C TYR A 36 -4.04 -1.44 2.39
N GLY A 37 -3.58 -1.29 1.16
CA GLY A 37 -3.68 -0.04 0.42
C GLY A 37 -3.59 -0.27 -1.09
N LEU A 38 -4.22 0.64 -1.82
CA LEU A 38 -4.24 0.65 -3.28
C LEU A 38 -3.48 1.88 -3.76
N PHE A 39 -2.55 1.69 -4.69
CA PHE A 39 -1.68 2.77 -5.16
C PHE A 39 -1.63 2.83 -6.67
N GLU A 40 -1.61 4.06 -7.18
CA GLU A 40 -1.27 4.38 -8.55
C GLU A 40 0.13 5.02 -8.56
N VAL A 41 0.99 4.56 -9.45
CA VAL A 41 2.32 5.15 -9.64
C VAL A 41 2.17 6.43 -10.46
N SER A 42 2.85 7.49 -10.02
CA SER A 42 2.88 8.77 -10.69
C SER A 42 4.30 9.31 -10.71
N LEU A 43 4.84 9.60 -11.89
CA LEU A 43 6.16 10.22 -11.99
C LEU A 43 6.23 11.64 -11.37
N GLY A 44 5.08 12.28 -11.16
CA GLY A 44 5.00 13.62 -10.56
C GLY A 44 5.05 13.62 -9.03
N CYS A 45 4.46 12.60 -8.37
CA CYS A 45 4.37 12.52 -6.91
C CYS A 45 4.83 11.18 -6.31
N GLY A 46 5.41 10.30 -7.12
CA GLY A 46 5.89 8.97 -6.75
C GLY A 46 4.76 7.95 -6.76
N VAL A 47 3.95 7.96 -5.71
CA VAL A 47 2.76 7.09 -5.58
C VAL A 47 1.59 7.86 -5.01
N LYS A 48 0.39 7.58 -5.53
CA LYS A 48 -0.86 8.15 -5.09
C LYS A 48 -1.73 7.06 -4.48
N LEU A 49 -2.20 7.29 -3.26
CA LEU A 49 -3.16 6.41 -2.60
C LEU A 49 -4.54 6.53 -3.28
N LEU A 50 -5.11 5.38 -3.64
CA LEU A 50 -6.45 5.24 -4.20
C LEU A 50 -7.41 4.84 -3.08
N GLY A 51 -8.05 5.84 -2.46
CA GLY A 51 -8.92 5.65 -1.31
C GLY A 51 -8.18 5.86 0.01
N GLN A 52 -8.15 4.83 0.86
CA GLN A 52 -7.55 4.90 2.20
C GLN A 52 -6.74 3.64 2.50
N GLU A 53 -5.69 3.79 3.31
CA GLU A 53 -5.03 2.67 3.95
C GLU A 53 -5.93 2.14 5.06
N GLN A 54 -6.06 0.82 5.16
CA GLN A 54 -6.86 0.16 6.20
C GLN A 54 -6.12 -1.03 6.78
N VAL A 55 -6.54 -1.46 7.96
CA VAL A 55 -6.09 -2.71 8.58
C VAL A 55 -7.30 -3.52 9.00
N GLY A 56 -7.26 -4.82 8.72
CA GLY A 56 -8.35 -5.72 9.08
C GLY A 56 -8.18 -7.08 8.41
N THR A 57 -9.27 -7.84 8.39
CA THR A 57 -9.36 -9.16 7.76
C THR A 57 -10.15 -9.08 6.46
N LEU A 58 -10.15 -10.18 5.69
CA LEU A 58 -11.02 -10.33 4.52
C LEU A 58 -12.52 -10.14 4.83
N HIS A 59 -12.93 -10.35 6.07
CA HIS A 59 -14.33 -10.22 6.50
C HIS A 59 -14.68 -8.83 7.03
N THR A 60 -13.71 -8.07 7.52
CA THR A 60 -13.95 -6.75 8.11
C THR A 60 -13.73 -5.62 7.10
N LEU A 61 -12.84 -5.82 6.12
CA LEU A 61 -12.62 -4.85 5.06
C LEU A 61 -13.74 -4.91 4.03
N SER A 62 -14.28 -3.75 3.66
CA SER A 62 -15.36 -3.69 2.68
C SER A 62 -14.87 -4.08 1.27
N ALA A 63 -15.77 -4.65 0.46
CA ALA A 63 -15.46 -5.00 -0.93
C ALA A 63 -14.99 -3.78 -1.75
N ALA A 64 -15.51 -2.58 -1.46
CA ALA A 64 -15.09 -1.35 -2.12
C ALA A 64 -13.62 -1.00 -1.81
N VAL A 65 -13.20 -1.12 -0.55
CA VAL A 65 -11.80 -0.93 -0.13
C VAL A 65 -10.90 -1.95 -0.81
N LEU A 66 -11.33 -3.21 -0.79
CA LEU A 66 -10.57 -4.34 -1.32
C LEU A 66 -10.41 -4.30 -2.85
N GLN A 67 -11.46 -3.96 -3.59
CA GLN A 67 -11.45 -4.02 -5.05
C GLN A 67 -10.94 -2.74 -5.73
N GLY A 68 -11.01 -1.61 -5.04
CA GLY A 68 -10.64 -0.32 -5.61
C GLY A 68 -11.66 0.24 -6.60
N PRO A 69 -11.29 1.30 -7.34
CA PRO A 69 -12.16 1.95 -8.31
C PRO A 69 -12.61 0.99 -9.42
N ALA A 70 -13.91 0.99 -9.73
CA ALA A 70 -14.54 0.01 -10.63
C ALA A 70 -14.11 0.18 -12.10
N GLU A 71 -13.66 1.37 -12.46
CA GLU A 71 -13.21 1.77 -13.79
C GLU A 71 -11.81 1.23 -14.15
N LEU A 72 -11.04 0.74 -13.18
CA LEU A 72 -9.68 0.25 -13.40
C LEU A 72 -9.67 -1.26 -13.66
N ASN A 73 -8.86 -1.71 -14.63
CA ASN A 73 -8.72 -3.13 -14.92
C ASN A 73 -7.92 -3.84 -13.81
N ARG A 74 -8.66 -4.42 -12.87
CA ARG A 74 -8.16 -5.12 -11.69
C ARG A 74 -7.16 -6.24 -11.96
N LYS A 75 -7.19 -6.85 -13.16
CA LYS A 75 -6.26 -7.92 -13.53
C LYS A 75 -4.86 -7.41 -13.83
N GLU A 76 -4.69 -6.12 -14.09
CA GLU A 76 -3.39 -5.50 -14.42
C GLU A 76 -2.64 -5.03 -13.17
N TRP A 77 -3.23 -5.17 -12.00
CA TRP A 77 -2.62 -4.71 -10.75
C TRP A 77 -1.57 -5.72 -10.29
N ALA A 78 -0.45 -5.19 -9.80
CA ALA A 78 0.51 -5.97 -9.03
C ALA A 78 -0.03 -6.19 -7.61
N ALA A 79 0.19 -7.38 -7.07
CA ALA A 79 -0.06 -7.74 -5.67
C ALA A 79 1.29 -7.81 -4.96
N VAL A 80 1.53 -6.96 -3.95
CA VAL A 80 2.83 -6.83 -3.30
C VAL A 80 2.70 -6.93 -1.78
N GLY A 81 3.63 -7.63 -1.15
CA GLY A 81 3.74 -7.76 0.30
C GLY A 81 3.47 -9.18 0.82
N ASP A 82 3.86 -9.42 2.07
CA ASP A 82 3.92 -10.78 2.63
C ASP A 82 2.55 -11.34 3.04
N ALA A 83 1.50 -10.51 3.14
CA ALA A 83 0.15 -10.97 3.41
C ALA A 83 -0.40 -11.87 2.29
N TRP A 84 0.06 -11.70 1.05
CA TRP A 84 -0.35 -12.50 -0.11
C TRP A 84 -0.03 -13.99 0.04
N ASP A 85 1.08 -14.31 0.72
CA ASP A 85 1.47 -15.70 1.02
C ASP A 85 0.92 -16.17 2.38
N ARG A 86 0.73 -15.25 3.33
CA ARG A 86 0.37 -15.57 4.72
C ARG A 86 -1.12 -15.70 4.96
N ILE A 87 -1.94 -15.01 4.17
CA ILE A 87 -3.40 -14.98 4.35
C ILE A 87 -4.04 -15.87 3.31
N ALA A 88 -4.56 -17.00 3.79
CA ALA A 88 -5.32 -17.93 2.97
C ALA A 88 -6.44 -17.17 2.23
N ASP A 89 -6.64 -17.53 0.96
CA ASP A 89 -7.69 -17.02 0.09
C ASP A 89 -7.61 -15.52 -0.29
N LEU A 90 -6.55 -14.80 0.08
CA LEU A 90 -6.37 -13.40 -0.34
C LEU A 90 -6.31 -13.29 -1.88
N HIS A 91 -5.52 -14.15 -2.53
CA HIS A 91 -5.47 -14.26 -4.00
C HIS A 91 -6.81 -14.65 -4.63
N LYS A 92 -7.59 -15.51 -3.98
CA LYS A 92 -8.90 -15.95 -4.50
C LYS A 92 -9.92 -14.83 -4.41
N THR A 93 -9.93 -14.10 -3.30
CA THR A 93 -10.90 -13.04 -3.01
C THR A 93 -10.71 -11.82 -3.89
N LEU A 94 -9.46 -11.46 -4.21
CA LEU A 94 -9.13 -10.23 -4.91
C LEU A 94 -8.90 -10.38 -6.42
N ALA A 95 -9.18 -11.57 -6.96
CA ALA A 95 -8.79 -12.03 -8.29
C ALA A 95 -7.27 -12.13 -8.48
N ALA A 96 -6.87 -13.06 -9.35
CA ALA A 96 -5.46 -13.27 -9.66
C ALA A 96 -4.84 -11.98 -10.26
N PRO A 97 -3.74 -11.47 -9.69
CA PRO A 97 -3.06 -10.28 -10.19
C PRO A 97 -2.26 -10.60 -11.46
N ALA A 98 -1.89 -9.57 -12.23
CA ALA A 98 -0.94 -9.71 -13.35
C ALA A 98 0.46 -10.11 -12.87
N LEU A 99 0.78 -9.70 -11.64
CA LEU A 99 2.05 -9.94 -10.98
C LEU A 99 1.83 -10.12 -9.49
N ALA A 100 2.42 -11.14 -8.88
CA ALA A 100 2.45 -11.33 -7.43
C ALA A 100 3.89 -11.29 -6.93
N VAL A 101 4.18 -10.40 -5.98
CA VAL A 101 5.51 -10.19 -5.37
C VAL A 101 5.36 -10.23 -3.86
N SER A 102 5.43 -11.42 -3.29
CA SER A 102 5.23 -11.60 -1.85
C SER A 102 6.42 -11.14 -1.02
N ALA A 103 7.63 -11.32 -1.53
CA ALA A 103 8.87 -10.82 -0.96
C ALA A 103 9.37 -9.63 -1.77
N ASN A 104 8.99 -8.42 -1.34
CA ASN A 104 9.59 -7.19 -1.83
C ASN A 104 10.22 -6.46 -0.64
N TYR A 105 11.50 -6.11 -0.75
CA TYR A 105 12.27 -5.51 0.35
C TYR A 105 12.59 -4.07 0.01
N PRO A 106 11.79 -3.12 0.52
CA PRO A 106 11.95 -1.73 0.16
C PRO A 106 13.25 -1.17 0.76
N THR A 107 14.05 -0.52 -0.09
CA THR A 107 15.39 -0.04 0.27
C THR A 107 15.37 1.39 0.83
N VAL A 108 16.42 1.79 1.54
CA VAL A 108 16.58 3.19 1.96
C VAL A 108 16.72 4.12 0.75
N ASP A 109 17.34 3.65 -0.33
CA ASP A 109 17.50 4.43 -1.56
C ASP A 109 16.15 4.74 -2.20
N SER A 110 15.27 3.74 -2.31
CA SER A 110 13.91 3.95 -2.84
C SER A 110 13.04 4.80 -1.90
N LEU A 111 13.29 4.77 -0.58
CA LEU A 111 12.64 5.68 0.36
C LEU A 111 13.06 7.12 0.11
N CYS A 112 14.36 7.35 -0.01
CA CYS A 112 14.94 8.67 -0.28
C CYS A 112 14.47 9.22 -1.62
N GLU A 113 14.40 8.38 -2.66
CA GLU A 113 13.88 8.75 -3.97
C GLU A 113 12.41 9.16 -3.89
N LEU A 114 11.55 8.33 -3.29
CA LEU A 114 10.14 8.63 -3.11
C LEU A 114 9.94 9.92 -2.31
N ALA A 115 10.71 10.11 -1.23
CA ALA A 115 10.67 11.30 -0.42
C ALA A 115 11.09 12.56 -1.22
N ALA A 116 12.12 12.47 -2.06
CA ALA A 116 12.56 13.58 -2.89
C ALA A 116 11.49 13.98 -3.92
N ILE A 117 10.79 13.01 -4.52
CA ILE A 117 9.70 13.27 -5.47
C ILE A 117 8.53 13.96 -4.76
N GLN A 118 8.04 13.39 -3.65
CA GLN A 118 6.93 13.96 -2.89
C GLN A 118 7.27 15.35 -2.30
N PHE A 119 8.52 15.57 -1.88
CA PHE A 119 8.96 16.88 -1.42
C PHE A 119 8.85 17.93 -2.53
N LYS A 120 9.32 17.62 -3.75
CA LYS A 120 9.21 18.50 -4.93
C LYS A 120 7.75 18.74 -5.33
N ALA A 121 6.87 17.77 -5.12
CA ALA A 121 5.45 17.88 -5.36
C ALA A 121 4.70 18.76 -4.32
N GLY A 122 5.37 19.18 -3.25
CA GLY A 122 4.77 20.03 -2.22
C GLY A 122 4.07 19.27 -1.08
N GLU A 123 4.22 17.94 -1.00
CA GLU A 123 3.55 17.08 0.00
C GLU A 123 4.17 17.16 1.41
N HIS A 124 5.11 18.08 1.62
CA HIS A 124 5.78 18.24 2.91
C HIS A 124 4.87 18.96 3.90
N ARG A 125 4.77 18.41 5.12
CA ARG A 125 4.12 19.08 6.25
C ARG A 125 5.16 19.90 7.03
N GLY A 126 4.70 20.97 7.67
CA GLY A 126 5.51 21.84 8.56
C GLY A 126 6.20 21.05 9.69
N SER A 127 6.93 21.72 10.59
CA SER A 127 7.86 21.06 11.54
C SER A 127 7.21 20.24 12.68
N ALA A 128 6.00 19.71 12.49
CA ALA A 128 5.40 18.74 13.40
C ALA A 128 6.22 17.43 13.38
N LEU A 129 6.32 16.79 14.55
CA LEU A 129 6.95 15.48 14.70
C LEU A 129 6.20 14.43 13.86
N PRO A 130 6.89 13.42 13.30
CA PRO A 130 6.23 12.29 12.67
C PRO A 130 5.46 11.54 13.74
N LEU A 131 4.14 11.47 13.59
CA LEU A 131 3.34 10.53 14.36
C LEU A 131 3.27 9.22 13.56
N PRO A 132 3.36 8.05 14.22
CA PRO A 132 3.02 6.79 13.58
C PRO A 132 1.64 6.87 12.92
N ASN A 133 1.50 6.33 11.71
CA ASN A 133 0.20 6.23 11.06
C ASN A 133 -0.63 5.15 11.78
N TYR A 134 -1.53 5.58 12.67
CA TYR A 134 -2.46 4.67 13.34
C TYR A 134 -3.64 4.39 12.42
N VAL A 135 -3.58 3.25 11.72
CA VAL A 135 -4.58 2.85 10.72
C VAL A 135 -5.84 2.22 11.36
N LYS A 136 -5.82 1.91 12.66
CA LYS A 136 -7.03 1.52 13.42
C LYS A 136 -7.70 2.76 13.99
N ASP A 137 -8.98 2.95 13.69
CA ASP A 137 -9.83 3.83 14.50
C ASP A 137 -9.86 3.30 15.94
N HIS A 138 -9.74 4.23 16.89
CA HIS A 138 -9.64 4.06 18.34
C HIS A 138 -10.00 2.67 18.87
N MET A 139 -9.00 1.94 19.38
CA MET A 139 -9.27 0.76 20.20
C MET A 139 -9.84 1.24 21.54
N ASP A 140 -11.15 1.11 21.71
CA ASP A 140 -11.79 1.14 23.02
C ASP A 140 -11.28 -0.07 23.82
N TYR A 141 -10.21 0.13 24.58
CA TYR A 141 -9.84 -0.81 25.64
C TYR A 141 -10.96 -0.75 26.69
N ARG A 142 -11.81 -1.79 26.73
CA ARG A 142 -12.69 -2.08 27.85
C ARG A 142 -11.96 -2.89 28.91
#